data_AF-A0A7W6P1P0-F1
#
_entry.id   AF-A0A7W6P1P0-F1
#
_cell.length_a   1.000
_cell.length_b   1.000
_cell.length_c   1.000
_cell.angle_alpha   90.00
_cell.angle_beta   90.00
_cell.angle_gamma   90.00
#
_symmetry.space_group_name_H-M   'P 1'
#
loop_
_entity.id
_entity.type
_entity.pdbx_description
1 polymer ?
#
loop_
_entity_poly.entity_id
_entity_poly.type
_entity_poly.pdbx_seq_one_letter_code
_entity_poly.pdbx_strand_id
1 'polypeptide(L)'
;MTTTITVKANHGWPVLVSLLNPETGDPYQPATRIEPDQERIYHATGTTDVHIHEVQPDECVHSRPYFEYSLGEIVKFDGSSRRGRVIGRTEMIGSAASYYVRHFNTFGDIQKDWFSAHDLAHVDGKDSRDTVDMTEKVSTFPDAA
;
A
#
# COMPACT_ATOMS: atom_id res chain seq x y z
N MET A 1 33.20 14.16 -17.65
CA MET A 1 32.35 15.13 -18.38
C MET A 1 30.97 15.08 -17.76
N THR A 2 30.29 16.22 -17.64
CA THR A 2 28.92 16.31 -17.10
C THR A 2 28.02 16.89 -18.18
N THR A 3 26.90 16.24 -18.44
CA THR A 3 25.86 16.65 -19.38
C THR A 3 24.65 17.14 -18.59
N THR A 4 24.15 18.33 -18.95
CA THR A 4 22.92 18.86 -18.37
C THR A 4 21.75 18.51 -19.28
N ILE A 5 20.72 17.90 -18.71
CA ILE A 5 19.54 17.42 -19.42
C ILE A 5 18.32 18.14 -18.84
N THR A 6 17.53 18.77 -19.71
CA THR A 6 16.25 19.38 -19.32
C THR A 6 15.14 18.46 -19.77
N VAL A 7 14.32 18.00 -18.83
CA VAL A 7 13.17 17.14 -19.09
C VAL A 7 11.91 17.99 -18.94
N LYS A 8 11.06 18.00 -19.96
CA LYS A 8 9.80 18.76 -19.99
C LYS A 8 8.62 17.85 -20.38
N ALA A 9 7.58 17.82 -19.54
CA ALA A 9 6.40 16.99 -19.74
C ALA A 9 5.33 17.75 -20.55
N ASN A 10 5.44 17.76 -21.89
CA ASN A 10 4.58 18.60 -22.76
C ASN A 10 3.25 17.97 -23.22
N HIS A 11 3.01 16.67 -22.96
CA HIS A 11 1.94 15.92 -23.63
C HIS A 11 0.71 15.66 -22.74
N GLY A 12 0.54 16.45 -21.67
CA GLY A 12 -0.56 16.29 -20.73
C GLY A 12 -0.38 15.12 -19.75
N TRP A 13 0.70 14.34 -19.88
CA TRP A 13 1.04 13.22 -19.01
C TRP A 13 2.29 13.52 -18.18
N PRO A 14 2.32 13.02 -16.93
CA PRO A 14 3.51 13.12 -16.10
C PRO A 14 4.60 12.19 -16.61
N VAL A 15 5.85 12.52 -16.30
CA VAL A 15 7.00 11.63 -16.57
C VAL A 15 7.71 11.27 -15.27
N LEU A 16 8.22 10.05 -15.20
CA LEU A 16 9.12 9.60 -14.14
C LEU A 16 10.56 9.64 -14.66
N VAL A 17 11.45 10.27 -13.91
CA VAL A 17 12.86 10.37 -14.25
C VAL A 17 13.71 9.71 -13.17
N SER A 18 14.54 8.76 -13.58
CA SER A 18 15.47 8.02 -12.71
C SER A 18 16.90 8.23 -13.16
N LEU A 19 17.81 8.39 -12.19
CA LEU A 19 19.25 8.35 -12.44
C LEU A 19 19.73 6.93 -12.15
N LEU A 20 20.24 6.24 -13.15
CA LEU A 20 20.64 4.84 -13.06
C LEU A 20 22.16 4.71 -13.10
N ASN A 21 22.68 3.68 -12.43
CA ASN A 21 24.04 3.20 -12.64
C ASN A 21 24.09 2.52 -14.02
N PRO A 22 24.94 2.98 -14.96
CA PRO A 22 25.00 2.41 -16.31
C PRO A 22 25.50 0.95 -16.34
N GLU A 23 26.22 0.51 -15.31
CA GLU A 23 26.73 -0.87 -15.24
C GLU A 23 25.70 -1.87 -14.72
N THR A 24 24.90 -1.46 -13.73
CA THR A 24 23.97 -2.38 -13.04
C THR A 24 22.50 -2.13 -13.39
N GLY A 25 22.17 -0.95 -13.91
CA GLY A 25 20.80 -0.49 -14.13
C GLY A 25 20.08 -0.04 -12.86
N ASP A 26 20.74 -0.09 -11.69
CA ASP A 26 20.11 0.26 -10.41
C ASP A 26 19.92 1.78 -10.28
N PRO A 27 18.80 2.23 -9.67
CA PRO A 27 18.59 3.64 -9.43
C PRO A 27 19.48 4.16 -8.28
N TYR A 28 20.15 5.29 -8.50
CA TYR A 28 20.86 6.03 -7.43
C TYR A 28 19.90 6.67 -6.42
N GLN A 29 18.67 6.96 -6.85
CA GLN A 29 17.64 7.59 -6.05
C GLN A 29 16.25 7.18 -6.58
N PRO A 30 15.19 7.27 -5.75
CA PRO A 30 13.83 7.06 -6.22
C PRO A 30 13.50 7.94 -7.44
N ALA A 31 12.70 7.39 -8.35
CA ALA A 31 12.24 8.10 -9.53
C ALA A 31 11.53 9.41 -9.12
N THR A 32 11.85 10.49 -9.81
CA THR A 32 11.23 11.80 -9.61
C THR A 32 10.12 11.98 -10.62
N ARG A 33 8.93 12.34 -10.15
CA ARG A 33 7.79 12.69 -11.01
C ARG A 33 7.84 14.15 -11.41
N ILE A 34 7.60 14.41 -12.70
CA ILE A 34 7.42 15.74 -13.27
C ILE A 34 5.98 15.78 -13.78
N GLU A 35 5.16 16.68 -13.23
CA GLU A 35 3.77 16.82 -13.62
C GLU A 35 3.63 17.44 -15.02
N PRO A 36 2.46 17.31 -15.67
CA PRO A 36 2.20 17.96 -16.96
C PRO A 36 2.55 19.45 -16.94
N ASP A 37 3.12 19.93 -18.05
CA ASP A 37 3.56 21.31 -18.27
C ASP A 37 4.68 21.79 -17.33
N GLN A 38 5.28 20.89 -16.55
CA GLN A 38 6.47 21.19 -15.75
C GLN A 38 7.76 20.75 -16.45
N GLU A 39 8.86 21.35 -16.01
CA GLU A 39 10.21 20.97 -16.42
C GLU A 39 11.14 20.84 -15.22
N ARG A 40 12.18 20.02 -15.38
CA ARG A 40 13.23 19.85 -14.39
C ARG A 40 14.56 19.54 -15.05
N ILE A 41 15.63 20.00 -14.41
CA ILE A 41 17.01 19.81 -14.86
C ILE A 41 17.64 18.63 -14.10
N TYR A 42 18.36 17.80 -14.84
CA TYR A 42 19.16 16.69 -14.35
C TYR A 42 20.60 16.81 -14.85
N HIS A 43 21.52 16.23 -14.10
CA HIS A 43 22.92 16.19 -14.46
C HIS A 43 23.37 14.73 -14.58
N ALA A 44 23.75 14.34 -15.79
CA ALA A 44 24.37 13.05 -16.07
C ALA A 44 25.89 13.22 -16.09
N THR A 45 26.59 12.27 -15.50
CA THR A 45 28.05 12.13 -15.49
C THR A 45 28.42 10.82 -16.17
N GLY A 46 29.72 10.54 -16.36
CA GLY A 46 30.17 9.27 -16.92
C GLY A 46 29.81 8.02 -16.10
N THR A 47 29.19 8.19 -14.92
CA THR A 47 28.74 7.10 -14.05
C THR A 47 27.22 7.10 -13.88
N THR A 48 26.47 7.89 -14.64
CA THR A 48 25.01 8.00 -14.47
C THR A 48 24.30 8.08 -15.82
N ASP A 49 23.28 7.23 -15.99
CA ASP A 49 22.32 7.32 -17.09
C ASP A 49 21.03 7.97 -16.62
N VAL A 50 20.38 8.75 -17.50
CA VAL A 50 19.05 9.32 -17.23
C VAL A 50 18.02 8.49 -17.97
N HIS A 51 17.14 7.85 -17.21
CA HIS A 51 15.99 7.14 -17.76
C HIS A 51 14.73 7.97 -17.56
N ILE A 52 14.00 8.22 -18.66
CA ILE A 52 12.76 8.99 -18.69
C ILE A 52 11.65 8.06 -19.14
N HIS A 53 10.62 7.92 -18.32
CA HIS A 53 9.45 7.08 -18.57
C HIS A 53 8.19 7.96 -18.58
N GLU A 54 7.47 7.97 -19.69
CA GLU A 54 6.17 8.64 -19.79
C GLU A 54 5.10 7.80 -19.10
N VAL A 55 4.47 8.36 -18.07
CA VAL A 55 3.46 7.63 -17.30
C VAL A 55 2.18 7.57 -18.10
N GLN A 56 1.81 6.37 -18.53
CA GLN A 56 0.56 6.15 -19.27
C GLN A 56 -0.67 6.28 -18.32
N PRO A 57 -1.86 6.62 -18.84
CA PRO A 57 -3.06 6.75 -18.02
C PRO A 57 -3.40 5.53 -17.16
N ASP A 58 -3.16 4.32 -17.67
CA ASP A 58 -3.37 3.05 -16.94
C ASP A 58 -2.29 2.79 -15.87
N GLU A 59 -1.10 3.35 -16.05
CA GLU A 59 -0.04 3.36 -15.03
C GLU A 59 -0.32 4.36 -13.90
N CYS A 60 -1.11 5.41 -14.16
CA CYS A 60 -1.65 6.26 -13.10
C CYS A 60 -2.68 5.54 -12.22
N VAL A 61 -3.35 4.51 -12.74
CA VAL A 61 -4.24 3.62 -11.96
C VAL A 61 -3.43 2.59 -11.16
N HIS A 62 -2.15 2.37 -11.51
CA HIS A 62 -1.20 1.55 -10.75
C HIS A 62 -0.42 2.34 -9.69
N SER A 63 -0.89 3.53 -9.29
CA SER A 63 -0.51 4.05 -7.98
C SER A 63 -0.92 2.98 -6.99
N ARG A 64 0.06 2.30 -6.37
CA ARG A 64 -0.10 1.19 -5.43
C ARG A 64 -1.49 1.24 -4.76
N PRO A 65 -2.30 0.16 -4.75
CA PRO A 65 -3.55 0.15 -4.00
C PRO A 65 -3.32 0.84 -2.67
N TYR A 66 -4.00 1.96 -2.47
CA TYR A 66 -3.98 2.63 -1.18
C TYR A 66 -4.78 1.72 -0.26
N PHE A 67 -4.11 0.72 0.29
CA PHE A 67 -4.68 -0.11 1.33
C PHE A 67 -4.76 0.79 2.57
N GLU A 68 -5.96 1.28 2.84
CA GLU A 68 -6.29 2.04 4.04
C GLU A 68 -5.85 1.32 5.32
N TYR A 69 -5.99 -0.02 5.35
CA TYR A 69 -5.58 -0.85 6.49
C TYR A 69 -4.37 -1.74 6.19
N SER A 70 -3.49 -1.87 7.18
CA SER A 70 -2.30 -2.73 7.14
C SER A 70 -2.60 -4.16 7.60
N LEU A 71 -1.77 -5.12 7.16
CA LEU A 71 -1.81 -6.48 7.72
C LEU A 71 -1.48 -6.44 9.22
N GLY A 72 -2.28 -7.14 10.03
CA GLY A 72 -2.17 -7.15 11.49
C GLY A 72 -2.88 -6.00 12.19
N GLU A 73 -3.35 -5.00 11.45
CA GLU A 73 -4.09 -3.86 12.00
C GLU A 73 -5.42 -4.31 12.60
N ILE A 74 -5.81 -3.68 13.71
CA ILE A 74 -7.14 -3.85 14.30
C ILE A 74 -8.07 -2.81 13.70
N VAL A 75 -9.16 -3.29 13.10
CA VAL A 75 -10.19 -2.49 12.47
C VAL A 75 -11.51 -2.67 13.22
N LYS A 76 -12.37 -1.67 13.14
CA LYS A 76 -13.75 -1.71 13.63
C LYS A 76 -14.68 -1.89 12.44
N PHE A 77 -15.75 -2.67 12.60
CA PHE A 77 -16.77 -2.79 11.56
C PHE A 77 -17.72 -1.60 11.63
N ASP A 78 -17.97 -0.93 10.51
CA ASP A 78 -18.83 0.24 10.45
C ASP A 78 -20.24 -0.07 10.98
N GLY A 79 -20.84 0.90 11.67
CA GLY A 79 -22.14 0.74 12.32
C GLY A 79 -22.19 -0.28 13.47
N SER A 80 -21.06 -0.86 13.90
CA SER A 80 -21.04 -1.85 14.99
C SER A 80 -19.93 -1.60 16.02
N SER A 81 -20.03 -2.23 17.19
CA SER A 81 -18.94 -2.27 18.18
C SER A 81 -17.93 -3.39 17.93
N ARG A 82 -18.14 -4.20 16.89
CA ARG A 82 -17.28 -5.36 16.60
C ARG A 82 -15.92 -4.88 16.11
N ARG A 83 -14.89 -5.64 16.45
CA ARG A 83 -13.51 -5.43 16.01
C ARG A 83 -12.97 -6.67 15.34
N GLY A 84 -12.05 -6.49 14.41
CA GLY A 84 -11.38 -7.56 13.69
C GLY A 84 -9.92 -7.22 13.45
N ARG A 85 -9.14 -8.23 13.08
CA ARG A 85 -7.75 -8.07 12.65
C ARG A 85 -7.64 -8.37 11.17
N VAL A 86 -7.02 -7.45 10.42
CA VAL A 86 -6.73 -7.67 9.00
C VAL A 86 -5.65 -8.75 8.88
N ILE A 87 -5.98 -9.85 8.21
CA ILE A 87 -5.07 -11.00 7.98
C ILE A 87 -4.76 -11.23 6.50
N GLY A 88 -5.45 -10.52 5.59
CA GLY A 88 -5.18 -10.55 4.16
C GLY A 88 -5.71 -9.28 3.50
N ARG A 89 -5.20 -9.00 2.31
CA ARG A 89 -5.62 -7.85 1.50
C ARG A 89 -5.53 -8.22 0.02
N THR A 90 -6.47 -7.74 -0.78
CA THR A 90 -6.49 -7.93 -2.22
C THR A 90 -7.09 -6.72 -2.90
N GLU A 91 -6.74 -6.52 -4.16
CA GLU A 91 -7.34 -5.55 -5.05
C GLU A 91 -7.60 -6.27 -6.38
N MET A 92 -8.78 -6.05 -6.93
CA MET A 92 -9.06 -6.37 -8.33
C MET A 92 -8.95 -5.08 -9.13
N ILE A 93 -8.36 -5.14 -10.33
CA ILE A 93 -8.22 -3.99 -11.23
C ILE A 93 -9.59 -3.31 -11.38
N GLY A 94 -9.67 -2.02 -11.03
CA GLY A 94 -10.89 -1.22 -11.12
C GLY A 94 -11.91 -1.41 -9.99
N SER A 95 -11.55 -2.08 -8.88
CA SER A 95 -12.39 -2.26 -7.70
C SER A 95 -11.75 -1.66 -6.45
N ALA A 96 -12.55 -1.34 -5.43
CA ALA A 96 -12.04 -0.90 -4.14
C ALA A 96 -11.22 -2.01 -3.45
N ALA A 97 -10.24 -1.62 -2.63
CA ALA A 97 -9.46 -2.54 -1.83
C ALA A 97 -10.37 -3.40 -0.94
N SER A 98 -10.06 -4.70 -0.88
CA SER A 98 -10.77 -5.69 -0.05
C SER A 98 -9.82 -6.29 0.99
N TYR A 99 -10.36 -6.53 2.18
CA TYR A 99 -9.62 -6.95 3.37
C TYR A 99 -10.19 -8.25 3.90
N TYR A 100 -9.32 -9.22 4.14
CA TYR A 100 -9.68 -10.47 4.79
C TYR A 100 -9.48 -10.31 6.29
N VAL A 101 -10.57 -10.35 7.06
CA VAL A 101 -10.58 -9.94 8.47
C VAL A 101 -10.97 -11.10 9.36
N ARG A 102 -10.09 -11.47 10.29
CA ARG A 102 -10.40 -12.39 11.40
C ARG A 102 -11.10 -11.62 12.50
N HIS A 103 -12.27 -12.07 12.94
CA HIS A 103 -13.07 -11.35 13.92
C HIS A 103 -14.00 -12.31 14.69
N PHE A 104 -14.65 -11.81 15.74
CA PHE A 104 -15.65 -12.59 16.49
C PHE A 104 -17.07 -12.26 15.99
N ASN A 105 -17.92 -13.28 15.88
CA ASN A 105 -19.35 -13.09 15.65
C ASN A 105 -20.06 -12.70 16.97
N THR A 106 -21.37 -12.45 16.91
CA THR A 106 -22.19 -12.11 18.09
C THR A 106 -22.25 -13.23 19.14
N PHE A 107 -21.90 -14.46 18.77
CA PHE A 107 -21.87 -15.63 19.64
C PHE A 107 -20.48 -15.88 20.25
N GLY A 108 -19.46 -15.12 19.86
CA GLY A 108 -18.09 -15.29 20.33
C GLY A 108 -17.26 -16.30 19.53
N ASP A 109 -17.75 -16.81 18.40
CA ASP A 109 -16.97 -17.68 17.51
C ASP A 109 -16.07 -16.86 16.60
N ILE A 110 -14.91 -17.43 16.25
CA ILE A 110 -13.98 -16.83 15.30
C ILE A 110 -14.51 -17.03 13.87
N GLN A 111 -14.68 -15.93 13.15
CA GLN A 111 -14.98 -15.90 11.72
C GLN A 111 -13.87 -15.21 10.93
N LYS A 112 -13.84 -15.48 9.62
CA LYS A 112 -12.89 -14.91 8.67
C LYS A 112 -13.63 -14.63 7.37
N ASP A 113 -13.80 -13.37 7.04
CA ASP A 113 -14.59 -12.95 5.88
C ASP A 113 -13.90 -11.78 5.16
N TRP A 114 -14.30 -11.55 3.91
CA TRP A 114 -13.85 -10.43 3.11
C TRP A 114 -14.75 -9.22 3.29
N PHE A 115 -14.14 -8.05 3.47
CA PHE A 115 -14.81 -6.77 3.67
C PHE A 115 -14.21 -5.72 2.73
N SER A 116 -15.04 -4.79 2.27
CA SER A 116 -14.54 -3.61 1.56
C SER A 116 -13.97 -2.58 2.55
N ALA A 117 -13.20 -1.62 2.06
CA ALA A 117 -12.75 -0.49 2.89
C ALA A 117 -13.91 0.24 3.59
N HIS A 118 -15.08 0.35 2.92
CA HIS A 118 -16.25 1.04 3.44
C HIS A 118 -16.94 0.32 4.60
N ASP A 119 -16.72 -0.98 4.76
CA ASP A 119 -17.28 -1.76 5.86
C ASP A 119 -16.46 -1.64 7.15
N LEU A 120 -15.31 -0.96 7.08
CA LEU A 120 -14.31 -0.90 8.12
C LEU A 120 -14.02 0.56 8.51
N ALA A 121 -13.49 0.73 9.71
CA ALA A 121 -12.99 1.99 10.21
C ALA A 121 -11.75 1.76 11.08
N HIS A 122 -10.85 2.75 11.13
CA HIS A 122 -9.75 2.72 12.10
C HIS A 122 -10.30 2.69 13.53
N VAL A 123 -9.59 1.98 14.40
CA VAL A 123 -9.82 2.11 15.85
C VAL A 123 -9.19 3.42 16.29
N ASP A 124 -10.01 4.43 16.60
CA ASP A 124 -9.52 5.72 17.12
C ASP A 124 -8.56 5.49 18.28
N GLY A 125 -7.35 6.04 18.17
CA GLY A 125 -6.21 5.83 19.08
C GLY A 125 -6.38 6.35 20.52
N LYS A 126 -7.61 6.47 21.02
CA LYS A 126 -7.91 6.86 22.40
C LYS A 126 -8.20 5.67 23.33
N ASP A 127 -8.44 4.47 22.80
CA ASP A 127 -8.64 3.25 23.59
C ASP A 127 -7.44 2.30 23.50
N SER A 128 -6.28 2.74 23.98
CA SER A 128 -5.08 1.92 24.15
C SER A 128 -5.19 0.87 25.29
N ARG A 129 -6.38 0.68 25.88
CA ARG A 129 -6.63 -0.29 26.95
C ARG A 129 -7.20 -1.64 26.48
N ASP A 130 -7.59 -1.74 25.21
CA ASP A 130 -8.15 -2.98 24.65
C ASP A 130 -7.24 -3.58 23.57
N THR A 131 -5.99 -3.89 23.92
CA THR A 131 -5.31 -5.00 23.26
C THR A 131 -6.09 -6.28 23.62
N VAL A 132 -7.15 -6.56 22.87
CA VAL A 132 -7.82 -7.86 22.91
C VAL A 132 -6.78 -8.84 22.40
N ASP A 133 -6.21 -9.58 23.36
CA ASP A 133 -5.26 -10.64 23.12
C ASP A 133 -5.97 -11.74 22.32
N MET A 134 -5.94 -11.63 20.99
CA MET A 134 -6.51 -12.62 20.06
C MET A 134 -5.59 -13.84 19.89
N THR A 135 -4.70 -14.07 20.86
CA THR A 135 -3.86 -15.26 20.94
C THR A 135 -4.77 -16.45 21.24
N GLU A 136 -4.61 -17.54 20.49
CA GLU A 136 -5.29 -18.80 20.78
C GLU A 136 -5.06 -19.14 22.26
N LYS A 137 -6.13 -19.16 23.07
CA LYS A 137 -6.13 -20.07 24.21
C LYS A 137 -6.15 -21.46 23.60
N VAL A 138 -4.96 -22.04 23.43
CA VAL A 138 -4.79 -23.47 23.22
C VAL A 138 -5.42 -24.14 24.43
N SER A 139 -6.69 -24.55 24.26
CA SER A 139 -7.38 -25.38 25.22
C SER A 139 -6.69 -26.73 25.19
N THR A 140 -5.78 -26.96 26.14
CA THR A 140 -5.32 -28.29 26.48
C THR A 140 -6.55 -29.11 26.87
N PHE A 141 -6.99 -29.98 25.96
CA PHE A 141 -7.93 -31.03 26.30
C PHE A 141 -7.26 -31.93 27.34
N PRO A 142 -7.91 -32.28 28.46
CA PRO A 142 -7.38 -33.31 29.33
C PRO A 142 -7.41 -34.63 28.57
N ASP A 143 -6.26 -35.31 28.50
CA ASP A 143 -6.15 -36.68 28.02
C ASP A 143 -7.18 -37.53 28.77
N ALA A 144 -8.16 -38.05 28.03
CA ALA A 144 -9.06 -39.06 28.54
C ALA A 144 -8.29 -40.39 28.66
N ALA A 145 -8.40 -40.99 29.85
CA ALA A 145 -7.72 -42.20 30.31
C ALA A 145 -7.88 -43.43 29.41
#